data_AF-A0A9P6MKI8-F1
#
_entry.id   AF-A0A9P6MKI8-F1
#
_cell.length_a   1.000
_cell.length_b   1.000
_cell.length_c   1.000
_cell.angle_alpha   90.00
_cell.angle_beta   90.00
_cell.angle_gamma   90.00
#
_symmetry.space_group_name_H-M   'P 1'
#
loop_
_entity.id
_entity.type
_entity.pdbx_description
1 polymer ?
#
loop_
_entity_poly.entity_id
_entity_poly.type
_entity_poly.pdbx_seq_one_letter_code
_entity_poly.pdbx_strand_id
1 'polypeptide(L)'
;MNTTPIPNTRRVRRCKNAFLQLELGLTPLAVFQKKFLAKRMVDIAIDPSTTIQREHVGAVNTIDIEESEGRYLISGGGDGNIYIYDLEESEREARRVIKSIA
;
A
#
# COMPACT_ATOMS: atom_id res chain seq x y z
N MET A 1 32.62 -1.22 37.32
CA MET A 1 32.85 -1.71 35.94
C MET A 1 31.85 -2.83 35.69
N ASN A 2 30.67 -2.53 35.14
CA ASN A 2 29.63 -3.52 34.93
C ASN A 2 29.53 -3.82 33.44
N THR A 3 30.13 -4.93 33.03
CA THR A 3 29.99 -5.48 31.68
C THR A 3 28.58 -6.04 31.53
N THR A 4 27.71 -5.38 30.76
CA THR A 4 26.43 -5.99 30.36
C THR A 4 26.74 -7.20 29.46
N PRO A 5 26.12 -8.37 29.72
CA PRO A 5 26.41 -9.57 28.94
C PRO A 5 25.92 -9.38 27.51
N ILE A 6 26.81 -9.58 26.54
CA ILE A 6 26.46 -9.60 25.12
C ILE A 6 25.58 -10.84 24.89
N PRO A 7 24.35 -10.70 24.36
CA PRO A 7 23.48 -11.85 24.13
C PRO A 7 24.10 -12.80 23.11
N ASN A 8 24.00 -14.10 23.40
CA ASN A 8 24.62 -15.18 22.62
C ASN A 8 24.06 -15.24 21.19
N THR A 9 24.82 -14.71 20.22
CA THR A 9 24.44 -14.44 18.82
C THR A 9 24.07 -15.68 18.00
N ARG A 10 24.29 -16.90 18.52
CA ARG A 10 23.96 -18.15 17.83
C ARG A 10 22.48 -18.54 17.91
N ARG A 11 21.74 -18.13 18.95
CA ARG A 11 20.31 -18.49 19.12
C ARG A 11 19.35 -17.62 18.30
N VAL A 12 19.77 -16.39 17.96
CA VAL A 12 18.94 -15.40 17.25
C VAL A 12 18.84 -15.66 15.74
N ARG A 13 19.73 -16.50 15.19
CA ARG A 13 19.76 -16.83 13.76
C ARG A 13 18.54 -17.62 13.24
N ARG A 14 17.59 -18.00 14.12
CA ARG A 14 16.34 -18.71 13.77
C ARG A 14 15.06 -17.88 13.94
N CYS A 15 15.14 -16.57 14.13
CA CYS A 15 13.94 -15.73 14.18
C CYS A 15 13.36 -15.60 12.75
N LYS A 16 12.21 -16.20 12.44
CA LYS A 16 11.53 -16.00 11.13
C LYS A 16 10.84 -14.62 11.04
N ASN A 17 10.57 -14.00 12.18
CA ASN A 17 9.90 -12.72 12.26
C ASN A 17 10.86 -11.59 11.87
N ALA A 18 10.56 -10.92 10.76
CA ALA A 18 11.41 -9.85 10.20
C ALA A 18 11.48 -8.62 11.12
N PHE A 19 10.45 -8.37 11.93
CA PHE A 19 10.41 -7.22 12.85
C PHE A 19 11.40 -7.40 14.00
N LEU A 20 11.39 -8.58 14.64
CA LEU A 20 12.37 -8.96 15.66
C LEU A 20 13.82 -8.95 15.12
N GLN A 21 14.04 -9.31 13.86
CA GLN A 21 15.37 -9.21 13.24
C GLN A 21 15.85 -7.76 13.12
N LEU A 22 14.93 -6.82 12.87
CA LEU A 22 15.22 -5.39 12.79
C LEU A 22 15.54 -4.81 14.16
N GLU A 23 14.71 -5.08 15.18
CA GLU A 23 14.92 -4.60 16.56
C GLU A 23 16.27 -5.06 17.15
N LEU A 24 16.70 -6.28 16.78
CA LEU A 24 17.98 -6.85 17.21
C LEU A 24 19.17 -6.39 16.36
N GLY A 25 18.95 -5.49 15.40
CA GLY A 25 20.00 -4.95 14.52
C GLY A 25 20.60 -5.97 13.56
N LEU A 26 19.93 -7.09 13.31
CA LEU A 26 20.43 -8.17 12.43
C LEU A 26 20.17 -7.91 10.95
N THR A 27 19.22 -7.02 10.63
CA THR A 27 18.88 -6.64 9.25
C THR A 27 18.92 -5.13 9.10
N PRO A 28 19.61 -4.59 8.09
CA PRO A 28 19.52 -3.17 7.75
C PRO A 28 18.10 -2.75 7.36
N LEU A 29 17.74 -1.49 7.63
CA LEU A 29 16.40 -0.93 7.38
C LEU A 29 15.95 -1.12 5.92
N ALA A 30 16.86 -0.90 4.95
CA ALA A 30 16.56 -1.06 3.53
C ALA A 30 16.21 -2.51 3.12
N VAL A 31 16.86 -3.51 3.74
CA VAL A 31 16.59 -4.93 3.47
C VAL A 31 15.27 -5.34 4.11
N PHE A 32 15.00 -4.84 5.33
CA PHE A 32 13.73 -5.06 6.01
C PHE A 32 12.55 -4.51 5.19
N GLN A 33 12.64 -3.26 4.70
CA GLN A 33 11.59 -2.64 3.89
C GLN A 33 11.27 -3.48 2.65
N LYS A 34 12.30 -3.91 1.89
CA LYS A 34 12.11 -4.77 0.71
C LYS A 34 11.42 -6.10 1.07
N LYS A 35 11.86 -6.75 2.15
CA LYS A 35 11.29 -8.01 2.62
C LYS A 35 9.84 -7.85 3.09
N PHE A 36 9.54 -6.73 3.75
CA PHE A 36 8.20 -6.40 4.23
C PHE A 36 7.25 -6.12 3.07
N LEU A 37 7.67 -5.28 2.10
CA LEU A 37 6.88 -4.97 0.91
C LEU A 37 6.63 -6.21 0.03
N ALA A 38 7.66 -7.03 -0.21
CA ALA A 38 7.51 -8.26 -0.97
C ALA A 38 6.51 -9.22 -0.33
N LYS A 39 6.51 -9.32 1.02
CA LYS A 39 5.51 -10.11 1.73
C LYS A 39 4.10 -9.54 1.56
N ARG A 40 3.92 -8.22 1.68
CA ARG A 40 2.61 -7.57 1.47
C ARG A 40 2.06 -7.75 0.06
N MET A 41 2.94 -7.81 -0.94
CA MET A 41 2.56 -8.05 -2.33
C MET A 41 2.09 -9.50 -2.55
N VAL A 42 2.72 -10.48 -1.90
CA VAL A 42 2.30 -11.89 -1.96
C VAL A 42 0.98 -12.11 -1.22
N ASP A 43 0.81 -11.45 -0.07
CA ASP A 43 -0.39 -11.53 0.76
C ASP A 43 -1.49 -10.54 0.30
N ILE A 44 -1.43 -10.04 -0.94
CA ILE A 44 -2.42 -9.08 -1.44
C ILE A 44 -3.78 -9.76 -1.61
N ALA A 45 -4.82 -9.13 -1.05
CA ALA A 45 -6.19 -9.61 -1.12
C ALA A 45 -7.13 -8.45 -1.44
N ILE A 46 -8.30 -8.78 -1.98
CA ILE A 46 -9.36 -7.80 -2.24
C ILE A 46 -9.91 -7.34 -0.89
N ASP A 47 -9.90 -6.03 -0.66
CA ASP A 47 -10.53 -5.41 0.49
C ASP A 47 -12.00 -5.07 0.16
N PRO A 48 -12.99 -5.71 0.82
CA PRO A 48 -14.40 -5.43 0.56
C PRO A 48 -14.88 -4.10 1.17
N SER A 49 -14.11 -3.52 2.10
CA SER A 49 -14.49 -2.26 2.74
C SER A 49 -14.17 -1.03 1.89
N THR A 50 -13.25 -1.17 0.95
CA THR A 50 -12.87 -0.10 0.02
C THR A 50 -13.74 -0.15 -1.22
N THR A 51 -14.60 0.86 -1.41
CA THR A 51 -15.40 1.00 -2.63
C THR A 51 -15.21 2.37 -3.29
N ILE A 52 -15.34 2.39 -4.62
CA ILE A 52 -15.25 3.60 -5.45
C ILE A 52 -16.61 3.82 -6.10
N GLN A 53 -17.04 5.08 -6.19
CA GLN A 53 -18.30 5.44 -6.81
C GLN A 53 -18.31 5.03 -8.30
N ARG A 54 -19.34 4.28 -8.71
CA ARG A 54 -19.51 3.78 -10.08
C ARG A 54 -20.16 4.83 -10.97
N GLU A 55 -19.34 5.65 -11.60
CA GLU A 55 -19.81 6.70 -12.52
C GLU A 55 -19.72 6.31 -14.01
N HIS A 56 -18.82 5.38 -14.37
CA HIS A 56 -18.75 4.90 -15.75
C HIS A 56 -19.99 4.05 -16.09
N VAL A 57 -20.66 4.41 -17.17
CA VAL A 57 -21.77 3.62 -17.75
C VAL A 57 -21.22 2.42 -18.52
N GLY A 58 -20.05 2.59 -19.15
CA GLY A 58 -19.35 1.57 -19.92
C GLY A 58 -18.22 0.88 -19.17
N ALA A 59 -17.50 0.00 -19.87
CA ALA A 59 -16.31 -0.65 -19.33
C ALA A 59 -15.19 0.39 -19.08
N VAL A 60 -14.49 0.26 -17.96
CA VAL A 60 -13.28 1.05 -17.69
C VAL A 60 -12.13 0.45 -18.50
N ASN A 61 -11.55 1.25 -19.38
CA ASN A 61 -10.48 0.81 -20.26
C ASN A 61 -9.10 1.11 -19.68
N THR A 62 -8.98 2.17 -18.88
CA THR A 62 -7.71 2.60 -18.32
C THR A 62 -7.88 3.29 -16.97
N ILE A 63 -6.85 3.18 -16.13
CA ILE A 63 -6.78 3.77 -14.80
C ILE A 63 -5.34 4.22 -14.56
N ASP A 64 -5.16 5.40 -13.98
CA ASP A 64 -3.85 5.93 -13.59
C ASP A 64 -3.89 6.62 -12.22
N ILE A 65 -2.77 6.60 -11.49
CA ILE A 65 -2.64 7.20 -10.15
C ILE A 65 -1.59 8.30 -10.21
N GLU A 66 -1.88 9.42 -9.57
CA GLU A 66 -0.94 10.52 -9.43
C GLU A 66 0.38 10.09 -8.74
N GLU A 67 1.53 10.45 -9.32
CA GLU A 67 2.85 10.03 -8.81
C GLU A 67 3.39 10.85 -7.63
N SER A 68 2.92 12.09 -7.43
CA SER A 68 3.42 13.00 -6.39
C SER A 68 3.00 12.57 -4.99
N GLU A 69 1.69 12.50 -4.76
CA GLU A 69 1.10 12.20 -3.45
C GLU A 69 0.31 10.89 -3.47
N GLY A 70 0.03 10.31 -4.65
CA GLY A 70 -0.82 9.12 -4.75
C GLY A 70 -2.26 9.37 -4.32
N ARG A 71 -2.70 10.63 -4.37
CA ARG A 71 -3.99 11.06 -3.84
C ARG A 71 -5.09 10.95 -4.87
N TYR A 72 -4.81 11.32 -6.12
CA TYR A 72 -5.81 11.30 -7.17
C TYR A 72 -5.71 10.04 -8.03
N LEU A 73 -6.86 9.49 -8.36
CA LEU A 73 -7.04 8.40 -9.33
C LEU A 73 -7.81 8.93 -10.53
N ILE A 74 -7.33 8.64 -11.73
CA ILE A 74 -7.99 8.97 -12.98
C ILE A 74 -8.48 7.67 -13.61
N SER A 75 -9.73 7.61 -14.06
CA SER A 75 -10.25 6.51 -14.88
C SER A 75 -10.79 7.00 -16.20
N GLY A 76 -10.51 6.24 -17.26
CA GLY A 76 -11.05 6.46 -18.61
C GLY A 76 -11.94 5.29 -19.02
N GLY A 77 -13.16 5.59 -19.44
CA GLY A 77 -14.16 4.59 -19.79
C GLY A 77 -14.52 4.57 -21.27
N GLY A 78 -15.07 3.44 -21.72
CA GLY A 78 -15.63 3.29 -23.06
C GLY A 78 -16.90 4.10 -23.31
N ASP A 79 -17.40 4.79 -22.29
CA ASP A 79 -18.45 5.81 -22.38
C ASP A 79 -17.93 7.16 -22.92
N GLY A 80 -16.61 7.32 -23.09
CA GLY A 80 -15.99 8.56 -23.56
C GLY A 80 -15.72 9.57 -22.44
N ASN A 81 -16.08 9.26 -21.20
CA ASN A 81 -15.88 10.13 -20.05
C ASN A 81 -14.56 9.82 -19.35
N ILE A 82 -14.05 10.82 -18.65
CA ILE A 82 -12.91 10.70 -17.73
C ILE A 82 -13.37 11.15 -16.35
N TYR A 83 -13.12 10.33 -15.33
CA TYR A 83 -13.42 10.65 -13.93
C TYR A 83 -12.15 10.76 -13.11
N ILE A 84 -12.15 11.72 -12.17
CA ILE A 84 -11.08 11.94 -11.19
C ILE A 84 -11.64 11.65 -9.80
N TYR A 85 -11.01 10.75 -9.06
CA TYR A 85 -11.39 10.37 -7.69
C TYR A 85 -10.36 10.85 -6.67
N ASP A 86 -10.83 11.25 -5.48
CA ASP A 86 -9.97 11.47 -4.31
C ASP A 86 -9.82 10.15 -3.54
N LEU A 87 -8.58 9.69 -3.33
CA LEU A 87 -8.27 8.47 -2.58
C LEU A 87 -8.05 8.73 -1.08
N GLU A 88 -7.84 9.99 -0.67
CA GLU A 88 -7.60 10.38 0.72
C GLU A 88 -8.89 10.64 1.52
N GLU A 89 -10.03 10.87 0.85
CA GLU A 89 -11.28 11.17 1.53
C GLU A 89 -11.85 9.88 2.18
N SER A 90 -11.43 9.61 3.42
CA SER A 90 -11.81 8.44 4.22
C SER A 90 -13.19 8.54 4.87
N GLU A 91 -13.82 9.71 4.82
CA GLU A 91 -15.04 10.00 5.59
C GLU A 91 -16.34 9.61 4.87
N ARG A 92 -16.28 9.20 3.60
CA ARG A 92 -17.46 8.79 2.83
C ARG A 92 -17.35 7.34 2.44
N GLU A 93 -18.44 6.60 2.61
CA GLU A 93 -18.59 5.16 2.33
C GLU A 93 -18.23 4.76 0.89
N ALA A 94 -18.07 5.74 -0.01
CA ALA A 94 -17.51 5.57 -1.35
C ALA A 94 -16.57 6.75 -1.70
N ARG A 95 -15.40 6.43 -2.27
CA ARG A 95 -14.48 7.44 -2.82
C ARG A 95 -15.18 8.22 -3.94
N ARG A 96 -15.27 9.54 -3.77
CA ARG A 96 -16.10 10.43 -4.59
C ARG A 96 -15.38 10.89 -5.85
N VAL A 97 -16.13 11.07 -6.93
CA VAL A 97 -15.66 11.82 -8.11
C VAL A 97 -15.61 13.32 -7.82
N ILE A 98 -14.45 13.91 -8.05
CA ILE A 98 -14.21 15.34 -7.91
C ILE A 98 -14.63 16.09 -9.17
N LYS A 99 -14.30 15.52 -10.34
CA LYS A 99 -14.62 16.09 -11.65
C LYS A 99 -14.83 15.00 -12.69
N SER A 100 -15.74 15.29 -13.61
CA SER A 100 -15.91 14.55 -14.86
C SER A 100 -15.57 15.47 -16.03
N ILE A 101 -14.94 14.89 -17.06
CA ILE A 101 -14.69 15.54 -18.35
C ILE A 101 -15.36 14.67 -19.41
N ALA A 102 -16.16 15.30 -20.26
CA ALA A 102 -16.84 14.71 -21.41
C ALA A 102 -16.28 15.30 -22.71
#